data_AF-A0A3D2C378-F1
#
_entry.id   AF-A0A3D2C378-F1
#
_cell.length_a   1.000
_cell.length_b   1.000
_cell.length_c   1.000
_cell.angle_alpha   90.00
_cell.angle_beta   90.00
_cell.angle_gamma   90.00
#
_symmetry.space_group_name_H-M   'P 1'
#
loop_
_entity.id
_entity.type
_entity.pdbx_description
1 polymer ?
#
loop_
_entity_poly.entity_id
_entity_poly.type
_entity_poly.pdbx_seq_one_letter_code
_entity_poly.pdbx_strand_id
1 'polypeptide(L)'
;MPDLENFSWNLPRVRWSLHHEMESVGLCSRLLDCSRGGCRRHLSDRWAAFGCPASSQTVEPLLAFASLPHLWVRTKHSGTPSVSRPSTHRLTNAGPSMNWLLRFLGSTIGLKVVIAVSGLALFGFVIGHLLGNLQVFLGAEAFNSYAETLQSSRALVWTARVGLLSLIFAHIGSAYKLVMRSRAARPVGYKSHKWLSGRYAVRTMRYGGVVLLACIVYHLLHLTTGHLHAEHIPCIPAGGGKLDCNAFHNLTTGLRQPLVAFFYIVAQFALGLHLAHGVWSLARTLGLSTPRYDGVVRGGAWAFGGLITIGNCSIAVACLAGLV
;
A
#
# COMPACT_ATOMS: atom_id res chain seq x y z
N MET A 1 -41.14 -31.20 -9.78
CA MET A 1 -40.15 -30.11 -9.89
C MET A 1 -38.81 -30.79 -10.18
N PRO A 2 -38.24 -30.62 -11.38
CA PRO A 2 -37.15 -31.46 -11.86
C PRO A 2 -35.77 -30.99 -11.38
N ASP A 3 -34.96 -31.99 -11.05
CA ASP A 3 -33.56 -32.25 -11.40
C ASP A 3 -32.44 -31.26 -11.00
N LEU A 4 -31.71 -31.70 -9.98
CA LEU A 4 -30.40 -31.24 -9.52
C LEU A 4 -29.27 -31.97 -10.28
N GLU A 5 -29.05 -31.64 -11.55
CA GLU A 5 -27.83 -32.05 -12.26
C GLU A 5 -27.31 -30.89 -13.13
N ASN A 6 -25.99 -30.68 -13.09
CA ASN A 6 -25.18 -29.72 -13.85
C ASN A 6 -24.87 -28.37 -13.16
N PHE A 7 -24.00 -28.41 -12.15
CA PHE A 7 -23.08 -27.30 -11.87
C PHE A 7 -21.63 -27.79 -12.01
N SER A 8 -21.18 -27.93 -13.25
CA SER A 8 -19.79 -28.25 -13.57
C SER A 8 -18.91 -27.02 -13.32
N TRP A 9 -17.99 -27.12 -12.37
CA TRP A 9 -16.93 -26.13 -12.15
C TRP A 9 -15.96 -26.12 -13.34
N ASN A 10 -16.22 -25.28 -14.34
CA ASN A 10 -15.26 -24.97 -15.40
C ASN A 10 -14.20 -24.00 -14.86
N LEU A 11 -13.22 -24.54 -14.13
CA LEU A 11 -11.97 -23.85 -13.84
C LEU A 11 -11.13 -23.83 -15.13
N PRO A 12 -10.58 -22.68 -15.57
CA PRO A 12 -9.62 -22.69 -16.66
C PRO A 12 -8.36 -23.46 -16.22
N ARG A 13 -8.15 -24.64 -16.81
CA ARG A 13 -6.89 -25.38 -16.76
C ARG A 13 -5.82 -24.56 -17.47
N VAL A 14 -5.05 -23.79 -16.70
CA VAL A 14 -3.81 -23.18 -17.19
C VAL A 14 -2.78 -24.30 -17.30
N ARG A 15 -2.65 -24.84 -18.51
CA ARG A 15 -1.61 -25.79 -18.89
C ARG A 15 -0.28 -25.04 -18.93
N TRP A 16 0.60 -25.31 -17.96
CA TRP A 16 1.99 -24.85 -18.01
C TRP A 16 2.71 -25.63 -19.12
N SER A 17 2.79 -25.04 -20.30
CA SER A 17 3.76 -25.46 -21.31
C SER A 17 5.05 -24.69 -21.04
N LEU A 18 5.98 -25.37 -20.37
CA LEU A 18 7.41 -25.07 -20.45
C LEU A 18 7.89 -25.63 -21.77
N HIS A 19 8.25 -24.79 -22.75
CA HIS A 19 9.35 -25.00 -23.68
C HIS A 19 9.47 -23.81 -24.66
N HIS A 20 10.71 -23.32 -24.79
CA HIS A 20 11.24 -22.47 -25.86
C HIS A 20 10.67 -21.05 -26.06
N GLU A 21 11.43 -20.04 -25.62
CA GLU A 21 12.08 -19.08 -26.52
C GLU A 21 13.02 -18.17 -25.72
N MET A 22 14.30 -18.52 -25.75
CA MET A 22 15.41 -17.60 -25.51
C MET A 22 15.79 -16.98 -26.87
N GLU A 23 16.28 -15.74 -26.80
CA GLU A 23 16.96 -14.98 -27.86
C GLU A 23 16.09 -14.31 -28.92
N SER A 24 16.02 -12.96 -28.86
CA SER A 24 16.18 -12.06 -30.04
C SER A 24 15.64 -10.64 -29.85
N VAL A 25 15.70 -10.01 -28.66
CA VAL A 25 15.49 -8.54 -28.60
C VAL A 25 16.35 -7.91 -27.51
N GLY A 26 17.60 -7.57 -27.83
CA GLY A 26 18.42 -6.83 -26.86
C GLY A 26 19.91 -6.73 -27.15
N LEU A 27 20.33 -6.32 -28.35
CA LEU A 27 21.70 -5.85 -28.58
C LEU A 27 21.79 -4.96 -29.83
N CYS A 28 21.18 -3.78 -29.77
CA CYS A 28 21.46 -2.71 -30.74
C CYS A 28 21.19 -1.32 -30.15
N SER A 29 21.81 -1.00 -29.01
CA SER A 29 21.71 0.35 -28.41
C SER A 29 22.97 0.79 -27.67
N ARG A 30 24.15 0.33 -28.09
CA ARG A 30 25.44 0.90 -27.65
C ARG A 30 26.28 1.16 -28.89
N LEU A 31 26.92 2.33 -28.91
CA LEU A 31 27.77 2.89 -29.98
C LEU A 31 27.10 3.94 -30.88
N LEU A 32 26.62 5.02 -30.26
CA LEU A 32 26.66 6.35 -30.88
C LEU A 32 27.25 7.33 -29.87
N ASP A 33 28.57 7.25 -29.70
CA ASP A 33 29.37 8.35 -29.17
C ASP A 33 30.23 8.85 -30.33
N CYS A 34 29.85 9.98 -30.92
CA CYS A 34 30.58 10.62 -32.01
C CYS A 34 30.64 12.12 -31.75
N SER A 35 31.36 12.45 -30.68
CA SER A 35 31.96 13.77 -30.50
C SER A 35 33.03 13.99 -31.57
N ARG A 36 32.87 15.07 -32.34
CA ARG A 36 33.91 15.76 -33.15
C ARG A 36 34.50 14.95 -34.32
N GLY A 37 34.06 15.33 -35.52
CA GLY A 37 34.87 15.38 -36.74
C GLY A 37 35.61 14.11 -37.16
N GLY A 38 35.00 13.31 -38.03
CA GLY A 38 35.72 12.32 -38.83
C GLY A 38 35.03 10.96 -38.93
N CYS A 39 33.97 10.86 -39.72
CA CYS A 39 33.41 9.56 -40.09
C CYS A 39 33.19 9.51 -41.60
N ARG A 40 34.28 9.27 -42.34
CA ARG A 40 34.23 8.96 -43.77
C ARG A 40 35.43 8.09 -44.10
N ARG A 41 35.26 6.78 -43.91
CA ARG A 41 36.00 5.62 -44.50
C ARG A 41 36.01 4.46 -43.49
N HIS A 42 34.98 3.61 -43.57
CA HIS A 42 35.05 2.16 -43.29
C HIS A 42 33.63 1.60 -43.20
N LEU A 43 32.94 1.53 -44.34
CA LEU A 43 31.65 0.84 -44.46
C LEU A 43 31.54 0.19 -45.85
N SER A 44 32.57 -0.55 -46.28
CA SER A 44 32.48 -1.40 -47.47
C SER A 44 32.85 -2.87 -47.24
N ASP A 45 33.50 -3.24 -46.12
CA ASP A 45 34.19 -4.56 -46.08
C ASP A 45 33.63 -5.56 -45.07
N ARG A 46 32.38 -5.44 -44.60
CA ARG A 46 31.78 -6.40 -43.64
C ARG A 46 30.32 -6.77 -43.88
N TRP A 47 29.90 -6.85 -45.13
CA TRP A 47 28.53 -7.24 -45.51
C TRP A 47 28.37 -8.70 -45.98
N ALA A 48 29.42 -9.53 -45.91
CA ALA A 48 29.42 -10.91 -46.44
C ALA A 48 29.53 -12.03 -45.39
N ALA A 49 29.12 -11.82 -44.13
CA ALA A 49 29.29 -12.83 -43.06
C ALA A 49 27.99 -13.25 -42.33
N PHE A 50 26.81 -12.78 -42.76
CA PHE A 50 25.54 -13.19 -42.16
C PHE A 50 24.56 -13.61 -43.26
N GLY A 51 24.52 -14.92 -43.53
CA GLY A 51 23.66 -15.54 -44.53
C GLY A 51 22.18 -15.23 -44.30
N CYS A 52 21.67 -14.20 -44.97
CA CYS A 52 20.26 -13.92 -45.13
C CYS A 52 19.81 -14.34 -46.54
N PRO A 53 18.67 -15.04 -46.69
CA PRO A 53 18.16 -15.45 -48.00
C PRO A 53 17.74 -14.23 -48.82
N ALA A 54 18.23 -14.19 -50.06
CA ALA A 54 17.87 -13.19 -51.07
C ALA A 54 16.54 -13.57 -51.72
N SER A 55 15.43 -12.97 -51.28
CA SER A 55 14.18 -12.94 -52.05
C SER A 55 13.25 -11.82 -51.59
N SER A 56 13.42 -10.63 -52.16
CA SER A 56 12.28 -9.82 -52.61
C SER A 56 12.80 -8.67 -53.47
N GLN A 57 12.32 -8.69 -54.70
CA GLN A 57 12.45 -7.65 -55.70
C GLN A 57 11.81 -6.36 -55.17
N THR A 58 12.57 -5.27 -55.15
CA THR A 58 12.16 -3.89 -55.48
C THR A 58 13.44 -3.04 -55.43
N VAL A 59 14.22 -3.00 -56.51
CA VAL A 59 14.21 -1.90 -57.49
C VAL A 59 14.78 -0.60 -56.89
N GLU A 60 16.09 -0.40 -57.09
CA GLU A 60 16.71 0.93 -57.24
C GLU A 60 15.99 1.74 -58.33
N PRO A 61 15.85 3.09 -58.21
CA PRO A 61 17.02 3.97 -58.36
C PRO A 61 16.98 5.24 -57.49
N LEU A 62 17.97 5.38 -56.60
CA LEU A 62 18.37 6.66 -55.99
C LEU A 62 19.86 6.95 -56.27
N LEU A 63 20.32 6.65 -57.49
CA LEU A 63 21.60 7.09 -58.03
C LEU A 63 21.43 8.29 -58.96
N ALA A 64 20.89 9.39 -58.43
CA ALA A 64 20.74 10.64 -59.19
C ALA A 64 20.73 11.88 -58.30
N PHE A 65 21.73 12.09 -57.43
CA PHE A 65 21.99 13.40 -56.80
C PHE A 65 23.46 13.58 -56.41
N ALA A 66 24.36 13.28 -57.34
CA ALA A 66 25.81 13.49 -57.16
C ALA A 66 26.40 14.31 -58.31
N SER A 67 25.94 15.56 -58.49
CA SER A 67 26.57 16.51 -59.42
C SER A 67 25.96 17.91 -59.38
N LEU A 68 26.20 18.70 -58.33
CA LEU A 68 26.12 20.17 -58.41
C LEU A 68 27.20 20.84 -57.54
N PRO A 69 28.23 21.47 -58.15
CA PRO A 69 29.22 22.27 -57.45
C PRO A 69 28.87 23.76 -57.57
N HIS A 70 28.15 24.33 -56.61
CA HIS A 70 28.14 25.77 -56.34
C HIS A 70 27.25 26.04 -55.11
N LEU A 71 27.86 26.60 -54.06
CA LEU A 71 27.27 27.33 -52.92
C LEU A 71 28.14 27.10 -51.68
N TRP A 72 29.43 27.42 -51.79
CA TRP A 72 30.25 27.74 -50.63
C TRP A 72 30.09 29.23 -50.34
N VAL A 73 29.03 29.59 -49.61
CA VAL A 73 28.93 30.92 -49.00
C VAL A 73 29.80 30.93 -47.75
N ARG A 74 30.98 31.55 -47.87
CA ARG A 74 31.90 31.78 -46.76
C ARG A 74 31.44 33.01 -45.98
N THR A 75 30.60 32.82 -44.96
CA THR A 75 30.25 33.90 -44.02
C THR A 75 31.44 34.21 -43.11
N LYS A 76 32.09 35.37 -43.31
CA LYS A 76 32.98 35.97 -42.31
C LYS A 76 32.12 36.48 -41.15
N HIS A 77 32.10 35.78 -40.02
CA HIS A 77 31.66 36.35 -38.76
C HIS A 77 32.87 36.89 -38.00
N SER A 78 33.15 38.18 -38.19
CA SER A 78 33.95 38.99 -37.27
C SER A 78 33.08 39.38 -36.07
N GLY A 79 33.41 38.85 -34.90
CA GLY A 79 32.73 39.19 -33.65
C GLY A 79 32.85 38.08 -32.63
N THR A 80 33.95 38.07 -31.88
CA THR A 80 34.03 37.31 -30.63
C THR A 80 33.05 37.94 -29.63
N PRO A 81 32.01 37.24 -29.15
CA PRO A 81 31.26 37.73 -28.01
C PRO A 81 32.16 37.63 -26.77
N SER A 82 32.35 38.74 -26.07
CA SER A 82 33.02 38.75 -24.76
C SER A 82 32.21 37.88 -23.81
N VAL A 83 32.74 36.72 -23.44
CA VAL A 83 32.16 35.88 -22.38
C VAL A 83 32.38 36.59 -21.05
N SER A 84 31.35 37.29 -20.56
CA SER A 84 31.31 37.75 -19.18
C SER A 84 31.28 36.52 -18.27
N ARG A 85 32.33 36.32 -17.47
CA ARG A 85 32.37 35.30 -16.42
C ARG A 85 31.15 35.49 -15.51
N PRO A 86 30.34 34.46 -15.23
CA PRO A 86 29.29 34.59 -14.23
C PRO A 86 29.95 34.90 -12.89
N SER A 87 29.48 35.96 -12.24
CA SER A 87 29.84 36.30 -10.88
C SER A 87 29.57 35.08 -10.00
N THR A 88 30.62 34.53 -9.40
CA THR A 88 30.49 33.54 -8.34
C THR A 88 29.84 34.23 -7.15
N HIS A 89 28.51 34.29 -7.14
CA HIS A 89 27.75 34.56 -5.92
C HIS A 89 28.11 33.44 -4.96
N ARG A 90 29.09 33.74 -4.11
CA ARG A 90 29.39 33.03 -2.88
C ARG A 90 28.06 32.88 -2.15
N LEU A 91 27.51 31.66 -2.14
CA LEU A 91 26.35 31.30 -1.34
C LEU A 91 26.73 31.53 0.13
N THR A 92 26.42 32.73 0.59
CA THR A 92 26.57 33.12 1.99
C THR A 92 25.47 32.43 2.78
N ASN A 93 25.90 31.67 3.78
CA ASN A 93 25.16 31.31 4.99
C ASN A 93 23.93 30.40 4.79
N ALA A 94 24.19 29.10 4.61
CA ALA A 94 23.27 28.09 5.09
C ALA A 94 23.25 28.14 6.63
N GLY A 95 22.23 28.78 7.20
CA GLY A 95 21.93 28.70 8.63
C GLY A 95 21.65 27.26 9.08
N PRO A 96 21.60 26.99 10.41
CA PRO A 96 21.59 25.64 10.95
C PRO A 96 20.41 24.83 10.43
N SER A 97 20.71 23.57 10.11
CA SER A 97 19.92 22.53 9.45
C SER A 97 18.66 22.04 10.20
N MET A 98 17.76 22.94 10.59
CA MET A 98 16.55 22.57 11.35
C MET A 98 15.42 21.94 10.54
N ASN A 99 15.51 21.88 9.20
CA ASN A 99 14.39 21.41 8.36
C ASN A 99 14.68 20.15 7.54
N TRP A 100 15.79 19.43 7.76
CA TRP A 100 16.04 18.20 6.99
C TRP A 100 14.98 17.13 7.27
N LEU A 101 14.62 16.95 8.55
CA LEU A 101 13.61 15.98 8.98
C LEU A 101 12.22 16.36 8.48
N LEU A 102 11.82 17.63 8.61
CA LEU A 102 10.54 18.12 8.09
C LEU A 102 10.45 18.01 6.56
N ARG A 103 11.55 18.27 5.84
CA ARG A 103 11.63 18.06 4.39
C ARG A 103 11.54 16.58 4.02
N PHE A 104 12.20 15.71 4.78
CA PHE A 104 12.15 14.27 4.56
C PHE A 104 10.74 13.71 4.83
N LEU A 105 10.13 14.03 5.97
CA LEU A 105 8.76 13.63 6.31
C LEU A 105 7.73 14.23 5.33
N GLY A 106 8.05 15.39 4.76
CA GLY A 106 7.30 15.99 3.67
C GLY A 106 7.51 15.31 2.32
N SER A 107 8.52 14.46 2.13
CA SER A 107 8.79 13.78 0.85
C SER A 107 7.87 12.57 0.62
N THR A 108 7.71 12.13 -0.63
CA THR A 108 6.94 10.92 -0.96
C THR A 108 7.50 9.67 -0.28
N ILE A 109 8.82 9.63 -0.06
CA ILE A 109 9.51 8.52 0.62
C ILE A 109 9.20 8.56 2.11
N GLY A 110 9.36 9.72 2.75
CA GLY A 110 9.06 9.89 4.18
C GLY A 110 7.61 9.56 4.52
N LEU A 111 6.64 9.99 3.71
CA LEU A 111 5.23 9.63 3.90
C LEU A 111 4.99 8.12 3.85
N LYS A 112 5.67 7.39 2.96
CA LYS A 112 5.57 5.91 2.91
C LYS A 112 6.17 5.25 4.14
N VAL A 113 7.30 5.76 4.65
CA VAL A 113 7.92 5.30 5.89
C VAL A 113 6.96 5.51 7.07
N VAL A 114 6.34 6.69 7.18
CA VAL A 114 5.33 6.97 8.22
C VAL A 114 4.17 5.99 8.14
N ILE A 115 3.61 5.72 6.96
CA ILE A 115 2.53 4.74 6.76
C ILE A 115 2.98 3.34 7.20
N ALA A 116 4.18 2.92 6.81
CA ALA A 116 4.71 1.59 7.13
C ALA A 116 4.92 1.39 8.64
N VAL A 117 5.60 2.33 9.30
CA VAL A 117 5.90 2.25 10.75
C VAL A 117 4.62 2.36 11.57
N SER A 118 3.75 3.32 11.26
CA SER A 118 2.46 3.43 11.95
C SER A 118 1.58 2.20 11.73
N GLY A 119 1.53 1.68 10.49
CA GLY A 119 0.79 0.47 10.16
C GLY A 119 1.29 -0.76 10.92
N LEU A 120 2.61 -0.91 11.08
CA LEU A 120 3.20 -2.01 11.85
C LEU A 120 2.86 -1.93 13.35
N ALA A 121 2.91 -0.73 13.94
CA ALA A 121 2.52 -0.53 15.33
C ALA A 121 1.02 -0.79 15.56
N LEU A 122 0.16 -0.28 14.67
CA LEU A 122 -1.29 -0.53 14.72
C LEU A 122 -1.63 -2.01 14.50
N PHE A 123 -0.89 -2.69 13.62
CA PHE A 123 -1.00 -4.13 13.42
C PHE A 123 -0.71 -4.92 14.70
N GLY A 124 0.38 -4.60 15.40
CA GLY A 124 0.70 -5.21 16.68
C GLY A 124 -0.41 -4.99 17.72
N PHE A 125 -0.98 -3.79 17.76
CA PHE A 125 -2.11 -3.50 18.64
C PHE A 125 -3.34 -4.33 18.29
N VAL A 126 -3.70 -4.49 17.01
CA VAL A 126 -4.85 -5.31 16.60
C VAL A 126 -4.70 -6.77 17.06
N ILE A 127 -3.48 -7.32 17.03
CA ILE A 127 -3.21 -8.66 17.58
C ILE A 127 -3.49 -8.70 19.08
N GLY A 128 -2.84 -7.82 19.85
CA GLY A 128 -3.02 -7.78 21.30
C GLY A 128 -4.48 -7.52 21.70
N HIS A 129 -5.16 -6.64 20.96
CA HIS A 129 -6.56 -6.32 21.15
C HIS A 129 -7.47 -7.53 20.90
N LEU A 130 -7.25 -8.28 19.81
CA LEU A 130 -7.98 -9.53 19.57
C LEU A 130 -7.71 -10.57 20.66
N LEU A 131 -6.45 -10.75 21.09
CA LEU A 131 -6.10 -11.70 22.14
C LEU A 131 -6.78 -11.35 23.47
N GLY A 132 -6.83 -10.06 23.84
CA GLY A 132 -7.61 -9.60 24.99
C GLY A 132 -9.10 -9.87 24.83
N ASN A 133 -9.66 -9.58 23.65
CA ASN A 133 -11.09 -9.77 23.37
C ASN A 133 -11.50 -11.26 23.38
N LEU A 134 -10.63 -12.17 22.92
CA LEU A 134 -10.91 -13.61 22.93
C LEU A 134 -11.07 -14.20 24.33
N GLN A 135 -10.62 -13.50 25.38
CA GLN A 135 -10.87 -13.93 26.76
C GLN A 135 -12.36 -13.92 27.13
N VAL A 136 -13.24 -13.31 26.32
CA VAL A 136 -14.69 -13.40 26.50
C VAL A 136 -15.17 -14.85 26.53
N PHE A 137 -14.51 -15.74 25.77
CA PHE A 137 -14.84 -17.17 25.75
C PHE A 137 -14.38 -17.93 27.00
N LEU A 138 -13.59 -17.30 27.88
CA LEU A 138 -13.21 -17.85 29.18
C LEU A 138 -14.23 -17.51 30.28
N GLY A 139 -15.24 -16.68 29.97
CA GLY A 139 -16.29 -16.27 30.91
C GLY A 139 -16.06 -14.89 31.54
N ALA A 140 -17.08 -14.44 32.28
CA ALA A 140 -17.15 -13.09 32.82
C ALA A 140 -16.03 -12.75 33.81
N GLU A 141 -15.67 -13.69 34.69
CA GLU A 141 -14.64 -13.48 35.70
C GLU A 141 -13.26 -13.22 35.08
N ALA A 142 -12.84 -14.06 34.13
CA ALA A 142 -11.56 -13.92 33.44
C ALA A 142 -11.49 -12.58 32.66
N PHE A 143 -12.56 -12.26 31.94
CA PHE A 143 -12.62 -11.04 31.13
C PHE A 143 -12.62 -9.76 31.98
N ASN A 144 -13.39 -9.74 33.07
CA ASN A 144 -13.44 -8.60 33.99
C ASN A 144 -12.12 -8.43 34.74
N SER A 145 -11.52 -9.51 35.25
CA SER A 145 -10.20 -9.47 35.91
C SER A 145 -9.09 -8.95 34.99
N TYR A 146 -9.12 -9.34 33.72
CA TYR A 146 -8.22 -8.77 32.71
C TYR A 146 -8.43 -7.26 32.53
N ALA A 147 -9.69 -6.81 32.47
CA ALA A 147 -10.02 -5.39 32.37
C ALA A 147 -9.59 -4.59 33.60
N GLU A 148 -9.79 -5.14 34.81
CA GLU A 148 -9.33 -4.54 36.07
C GLU A 148 -7.80 -4.39 36.10
N THR A 149 -7.07 -5.42 35.69
CA THR A 149 -5.61 -5.41 35.61
C THR A 149 -5.13 -4.31 34.66
N LEU A 150 -5.73 -4.20 33.47
CA LEU A 150 -5.39 -3.15 32.52
C LEU A 150 -5.69 -1.75 33.07
N GLN A 151 -6.89 -1.56 33.61
CA GLN A 151 -7.36 -0.25 34.07
C GLN A 151 -6.68 0.23 35.36
N SER A 152 -6.16 -0.69 36.17
CA SER A 152 -5.34 -0.36 37.35
C SER A 152 -4.10 0.45 36.94
N SER A 153 -3.53 0.13 35.76
CA SER A 153 -2.41 0.82 35.16
C SER A 153 -2.88 1.99 34.28
N ARG A 154 -3.50 3.00 34.90
CA ARG A 154 -4.05 4.18 34.21
C ARG A 154 -3.05 4.85 33.25
N ALA A 155 -1.78 4.94 33.63
CA ALA A 155 -0.73 5.50 32.78
C ALA A 155 -0.51 4.69 31.48
N LEU A 156 -0.51 3.36 31.58
CA LEU A 156 -0.35 2.48 30.43
C LEU A 156 -1.53 2.62 29.46
N VAL A 157 -2.77 2.57 29.97
CA VAL A 157 -3.97 2.67 29.13
C VAL A 157 -4.05 4.02 28.42
N TRP A 158 -3.77 5.12 29.12
CA TRP A 158 -3.76 6.45 28.50
C TRP A 158 -2.64 6.64 27.49
N THR A 159 -1.44 6.13 27.79
CA THR A 159 -0.31 6.17 26.86
C THR A 159 -0.63 5.39 25.58
N ALA A 160 -1.16 4.17 25.72
CA ALA A 160 -1.61 3.39 24.59
C ALA A 160 -2.70 4.13 23.79
N ARG A 161 -3.71 4.70 24.45
CA ARG A 161 -4.81 5.41 23.79
C ARG A 161 -4.33 6.62 22.99
N VAL A 162 -3.59 7.53 23.62
CA VAL A 162 -3.08 8.74 22.96
C VAL A 162 -2.06 8.38 21.87
N GLY A 163 -1.19 7.41 22.12
CA GLY A 163 -0.22 6.92 21.16
C GLY A 163 -0.88 6.33 19.91
N LEU A 164 -1.84 5.42 20.09
CA LEU A 164 -2.55 4.77 18.98
C LEU A 164 -3.37 5.77 18.17
N LEU A 165 -4.08 6.70 18.81
CA LEU A 165 -4.81 7.76 18.10
C LEU A 165 -3.85 8.63 17.28
N SER A 166 -2.69 8.99 17.85
CA SER A 166 -1.65 9.74 17.13
C SER A 166 -1.13 8.96 15.91
N LEU A 167 -0.88 7.66 16.06
CA LEU A 167 -0.47 6.77 14.97
C LEU A 167 -1.55 6.68 13.88
N ILE A 168 -2.83 6.58 14.24
CA ILE A 168 -3.95 6.58 13.30
C ILE A 168 -3.98 7.89 12.49
N PHE A 169 -3.90 9.04 13.15
CA PHE A 169 -3.87 10.33 12.45
C PHE A 169 -2.65 10.46 11.53
N ALA A 170 -1.46 10.04 11.99
CA ALA A 170 -0.26 10.04 11.17
C ALA A 170 -0.39 9.10 9.95
N HIS A 171 -0.97 7.92 10.14
CA HIS A 171 -1.22 6.91 9.11
C HIS A 171 -2.17 7.44 8.03
N ILE A 172 -3.35 7.90 8.44
CA ILE A 172 -4.39 8.42 7.53
C ILE A 172 -3.92 9.70 6.85
N GLY A 173 -3.32 10.63 7.59
CA GLY A 173 -2.83 11.90 7.06
C GLY A 173 -1.74 11.71 6.00
N SER A 174 -0.82 10.76 6.22
CA SER A 174 0.23 10.45 5.26
C SER A 174 -0.31 9.74 4.02
N ALA A 175 -1.25 8.80 4.20
CA ALA A 175 -1.93 8.13 3.10
C ALA A 175 -2.73 9.12 2.24
N TYR A 176 -3.45 10.05 2.87
CA TYR A 176 -4.22 11.10 2.19
C TYR A 176 -3.30 12.01 1.36
N LYS A 177 -2.19 12.49 1.95
CA LYS A 177 -1.19 13.30 1.23
C LYS A 177 -0.64 12.57 0.00
N LEU A 178 -0.37 11.26 0.11
CA LEU A 178 0.11 10.46 -1.01
C LEU A 178 -0.95 10.31 -2.12
N VAL A 179 -2.22 10.12 -1.75
CA VAL A 179 -3.35 10.08 -2.69
C VAL A 179 -3.49 11.41 -3.43
N MET A 180 -3.41 12.54 -2.72
CA MET A 180 -3.48 13.87 -3.32
C MET A 180 -2.32 14.11 -4.30
N ARG A 181 -1.09 13.77 -3.93
CA ARG A 181 0.07 13.87 -4.84
C ARG A 181 -0.06 12.99 -6.06
N SER A 182 -0.52 11.76 -5.89
CA SER A 182 -0.75 10.84 -7.01
C SER A 182 -1.84 11.36 -7.96
N ARG A 183 -2.84 12.10 -7.45
CA ARG A 183 -3.90 12.71 -8.27
C ARG A 183 -3.38 13.95 -9.00
N ALA A 184 -2.64 14.82 -8.31
CA ALA A 184 -2.04 16.01 -8.89
C ALA A 184 -1.02 15.68 -10.01
N ALA A 185 -0.27 14.59 -9.87
CA ALA A 185 0.66 14.11 -10.89
C ALA A 185 -0.03 13.52 -12.13
N ARG A 186 -1.36 13.41 -12.16
CA ARG A 186 -2.14 12.76 -13.24
C ARG A 186 -3.33 13.62 -13.68
N PRO A 187 -3.09 14.72 -14.40
CA PRO A 187 -4.16 15.60 -14.89
C PRO A 187 -5.02 14.95 -15.99
N VAL A 188 -4.48 13.99 -16.75
CA VAL A 188 -5.24 13.20 -17.74
C VAL A 188 -5.31 11.75 -17.28
N GLY A 189 -6.53 11.17 -17.26
CA GLY A 189 -6.77 9.79 -16.87
C GLY A 189 -6.16 8.76 -17.82
N TYR A 190 -5.91 7.54 -17.32
CA TYR A 190 -5.37 6.46 -18.15
C TYR A 190 -6.36 6.07 -19.26
N LYS A 191 -5.91 6.13 -20.52
CA LYS A 191 -6.71 5.79 -21.72
C LYS A 191 -7.03 4.30 -21.87
N SER A 192 -6.33 3.40 -21.17
CA SER A 192 -6.72 1.99 -21.11
C SER A 192 -6.66 1.46 -19.68
N HIS A 193 -7.70 0.72 -19.30
CA HIS A 193 -7.80 0.05 -18.02
C HIS A 193 -7.46 -1.43 -18.20
N LYS A 194 -6.18 -1.80 -18.20
CA LYS A 194 -5.80 -3.23 -18.14
C LYS A 194 -6.14 -3.80 -16.74
N TRP A 195 -7.25 -4.54 -16.71
CA TRP A 195 -7.73 -5.61 -15.82
C TRP A 195 -7.91 -5.38 -14.30
N LEU A 196 -9.01 -5.96 -13.79
CA LEU A 196 -9.80 -5.66 -12.58
C LEU A 196 -9.08 -5.62 -11.21
N SER A 197 -7.93 -6.25 -11.03
CA SER A 197 -7.35 -6.50 -9.69
C SER A 197 -6.88 -5.23 -8.96
N GLY A 198 -6.22 -4.31 -9.67
CA GLY A 198 -5.74 -3.05 -9.09
C GLY A 198 -6.87 -2.10 -8.68
N ARG A 199 -8.04 -2.19 -9.32
CA ARG A 199 -9.18 -1.30 -9.04
C ARG A 199 -9.92 -1.70 -7.77
N TYR A 200 -10.08 -3.00 -7.53
CA TYR A 200 -10.69 -3.52 -6.32
C TYR A 200 -9.85 -3.19 -5.09
N ALA A 201 -8.55 -3.52 -5.10
CA ALA A 201 -7.64 -3.25 -3.99
C ALA A 201 -7.58 -1.76 -3.60
N VAL A 202 -7.58 -0.85 -4.58
CA VAL A 202 -7.57 0.60 -4.31
C VAL A 202 -8.88 1.06 -3.68
N ARG A 203 -10.03 0.49 -4.09
CA ARG A 203 -11.33 0.84 -3.52
C ARG A 203 -11.47 0.31 -2.10
N THR A 204 -11.12 -0.95 -1.85
CA THR A 204 -11.19 -1.55 -0.51
C THR A 204 -10.24 -0.87 0.46
N MET A 205 -9.05 -0.43 0.04
CA MET A 205 -8.15 0.35 0.90
C MET A 205 -8.70 1.73 1.27
N ARG A 206 -9.33 2.43 0.32
CA ARG A 206 -9.86 3.79 0.55
C ARG A 206 -11.17 3.75 1.35
N TYR A 207 -12.18 3.06 0.83
CA TYR A 207 -13.48 3.00 1.48
C TYR A 207 -13.43 2.16 2.75
N GLY A 208 -12.66 1.06 2.76
CA GLY A 208 -12.41 0.30 3.98
C GLY A 208 -11.71 1.13 5.04
N GLY A 209 -10.73 1.97 4.68
CA GLY A 209 -10.12 2.92 5.62
C GLY A 209 -11.11 3.90 6.25
N VAL A 210 -12.10 4.39 5.49
CA VAL A 210 -13.18 5.25 6.01
C VAL A 210 -14.10 4.47 6.94
N VAL A 211 -14.49 3.25 6.57
CA VAL A 211 -15.28 2.35 7.43
C VAL A 211 -14.55 2.05 8.73
N LEU A 212 -13.24 1.82 8.69
CA LEU A 212 -12.42 1.61 9.88
C LEU A 212 -12.33 2.85 10.77
N LEU A 213 -12.18 4.03 10.18
CA LEU A 213 -12.21 5.27 10.96
C LEU A 213 -13.55 5.46 11.67
N ALA A 214 -14.67 5.22 10.97
CA ALA A 214 -15.99 5.25 11.56
C ALA A 214 -16.14 4.20 12.66
N CYS A 215 -15.63 2.98 12.44
CA CYS A 215 -15.60 1.91 13.44
C CYS A 215 -14.81 2.31 14.69
N ILE A 216 -13.63 2.91 14.55
CA ILE A 216 -12.81 3.36 15.69
C ILE A 216 -13.56 4.41 16.51
N VAL A 217 -14.15 5.42 15.85
CA VAL A 217 -14.92 6.47 16.54
C VAL A 217 -16.12 5.85 17.27
N TYR A 218 -16.90 5.02 16.58
CA TYR A 218 -18.04 4.33 17.17
C TYR A 218 -17.61 3.42 18.32
N HIS A 219 -16.54 2.64 18.16
CA HIS A 219 -16.00 1.73 19.16
C HIS A 219 -15.59 2.45 20.46
N LEU A 220 -14.93 3.60 20.34
CA LEU A 220 -14.59 4.41 21.51
C LEU A 220 -15.85 4.94 22.20
N LEU A 221 -16.82 5.46 21.44
CA LEU A 221 -18.07 5.98 22.01
C LEU A 221 -18.97 4.89 22.60
N HIS A 222 -18.94 3.68 22.04
CA HIS A 222 -19.79 2.57 22.43
C HIS A 222 -19.22 1.77 23.60
N LEU A 223 -17.97 1.29 23.50
CA LEU A 223 -17.38 0.38 24.49
C LEU A 223 -16.39 1.07 25.45
N THR A 224 -15.77 2.18 25.05
CA THR A 224 -14.79 2.87 25.92
C THR A 224 -15.43 3.91 26.82
N THR A 225 -16.33 4.74 26.26
CA THR A 225 -16.96 5.84 27.01
C THR A 225 -18.45 5.65 27.25
N GLY A 226 -19.08 4.63 26.65
CA GLY A 226 -20.49 4.30 26.87
C GLY A 226 -21.53 5.31 26.34
N HIS A 227 -21.12 6.36 25.63
CA HIS A 227 -22.04 7.40 25.14
C HIS A 227 -23.06 6.89 24.12
N LEU A 228 -22.74 5.80 23.42
CA LEU A 228 -23.64 5.14 22.46
C LEU A 228 -24.17 3.80 22.99
N HIS A 229 -24.01 3.51 24.27
CA HIS A 229 -24.44 2.27 24.90
C HIS A 229 -25.23 2.57 26.18
N ALA A 230 -26.56 2.42 26.10
CA ALA A 230 -27.47 2.74 27.19
C ALA A 230 -27.22 1.94 28.49
N GLU A 231 -26.80 0.68 28.38
CA GLU A 231 -26.54 -0.23 29.51
C GLU A 231 -25.07 -0.23 29.94
N HIS A 232 -24.27 0.76 29.53
CA HIS A 232 -22.85 0.79 29.85
C HIS A 232 -22.59 1.05 31.35
N ILE A 233 -21.83 0.16 31.96
CA ILE A 233 -21.37 0.27 33.36
C ILE A 233 -19.89 0.63 33.38
N PRO A 234 -19.50 1.85 33.80
CA PRO A 234 -18.10 2.26 33.84
C PRO A 234 -17.34 1.53 34.96
N CYS A 235 -16.02 1.39 34.80
CA CYS A 235 -15.17 0.88 35.88
C CYS A 235 -15.12 1.88 37.03
N ILE A 236 -15.40 1.41 38.25
CA ILE A 236 -15.43 2.24 39.47
C ILE A 236 -14.47 1.69 40.55
N PRO A 237 -13.97 2.52 41.47
CA PRO A 237 -13.18 2.04 42.60
C PRO A 237 -14.01 1.16 43.54
N ALA A 238 -13.52 -0.04 43.85
CA ALA A 238 -14.20 -1.01 44.70
C ALA A 238 -13.63 -1.09 46.14
N GLY A 239 -12.70 -0.18 46.48
CA GLY A 239 -11.95 -0.22 47.74
C GLY A 239 -10.67 -1.06 47.63
N GLY A 240 -9.75 -0.90 48.60
CA GLY A 240 -8.50 -1.67 48.65
C GLY A 240 -7.56 -1.48 47.45
N GLY A 241 -7.67 -0.37 46.71
CA GLY A 241 -6.89 -0.12 45.50
C GLY A 241 -7.33 -0.92 44.26
N LYS A 242 -8.43 -1.68 44.35
CA LYS A 242 -9.01 -2.43 43.23
C LYS A 242 -10.05 -1.60 42.49
N LEU A 243 -10.18 -1.88 41.20
CA LEU A 243 -11.27 -1.42 40.35
C LEU A 243 -12.25 -2.58 40.19
N ASP A 244 -13.54 -2.27 40.12
CA ASP A 244 -14.57 -3.20 39.66
C ASP A 244 -14.96 -2.79 38.24
N CYS A 245 -14.73 -3.68 37.28
CA CYS A 245 -14.95 -3.45 35.86
C CYS A 245 -15.95 -4.46 35.30
N ASN A 246 -17.08 -3.96 34.82
CA ASN A 246 -18.12 -4.76 34.18
C ASN A 246 -17.93 -4.87 32.65
N ALA A 247 -16.69 -5.16 32.22
CA ALA A 247 -16.32 -5.16 30.81
C ALA A 247 -17.03 -6.26 30.01
N PHE A 248 -17.24 -7.43 30.61
CA PHE A 248 -17.95 -8.55 29.98
C PHE A 248 -19.41 -8.20 29.70
N HIS A 249 -20.09 -7.60 30.70
CA HIS A 249 -21.45 -7.08 30.55
C HIS A 249 -21.52 -6.09 29.39
N ASN A 250 -20.67 -5.06 29.41
CA ASN A 250 -20.66 -4.01 28.38
C ASN A 250 -20.39 -4.54 26.96
N LEU A 251 -19.55 -5.57 26.82
CA LEU A 251 -19.30 -6.19 25.52
C LEU A 251 -20.51 -6.99 25.04
N THR A 252 -21.06 -7.85 25.91
CA THR A 252 -22.12 -8.80 25.55
C THR A 252 -23.46 -8.10 25.31
N THR A 253 -23.87 -7.17 26.17
CA THR A 253 -25.12 -6.41 25.97
C THR A 253 -25.05 -5.51 24.75
N GLY A 254 -23.91 -4.83 24.54
CA GLY A 254 -23.70 -3.98 23.36
C GLY A 254 -23.74 -4.77 22.04
N LEU A 255 -23.13 -5.97 22.00
CA LEU A 255 -23.11 -6.82 20.80
C LEU A 255 -24.35 -7.70 20.64
N ARG A 256 -25.27 -7.74 21.62
CA ARG A 256 -26.58 -8.38 21.44
C ARG A 256 -27.51 -7.56 20.55
N GLN A 257 -27.28 -6.26 20.39
CA GLN A 257 -28.05 -5.45 19.45
C GLN A 257 -27.66 -5.82 18.00
N PRO A 258 -28.57 -6.38 17.17
CA PRO A 258 -28.21 -6.93 15.86
C PRO A 258 -27.59 -5.92 14.90
N LEU A 259 -28.08 -4.68 14.92
CA LEU A 259 -27.56 -3.60 14.08
C LEU A 259 -26.12 -3.22 14.45
N VAL A 260 -25.80 -3.23 15.75
CA VAL A 260 -24.46 -2.89 16.26
C VAL A 260 -23.48 -4.01 15.93
N ALA A 261 -23.85 -5.26 16.20
CA ALA A 261 -23.05 -6.42 15.82
C ALA A 261 -22.81 -6.48 14.31
N PHE A 262 -23.84 -6.23 13.49
CA PHE A 262 -23.69 -6.17 12.04
C PHE A 262 -22.69 -5.08 11.61
N PHE A 263 -22.76 -3.88 12.19
CA PHE A 263 -21.81 -2.81 11.94
C PHE A 263 -20.37 -3.24 12.27
N TYR A 264 -20.14 -3.84 13.44
CA TYR A 264 -18.83 -4.36 13.81
C TYR A 264 -18.36 -5.44 12.83
N ILE A 265 -19.19 -6.41 12.46
CA ILE A 265 -18.84 -7.46 11.50
C ILE A 265 -18.39 -6.87 10.16
N VAL A 266 -19.14 -5.91 9.61
CA VAL A 266 -18.76 -5.22 8.36
C VAL A 266 -17.42 -4.49 8.52
N ALA A 267 -17.20 -3.82 9.65
CA ALA A 267 -15.93 -3.17 9.94
C ALA A 267 -14.77 -4.16 10.07
N GLN A 268 -14.99 -5.35 10.64
CA GLN A 268 -13.97 -6.39 10.75
C GLN A 268 -13.61 -6.98 9.38
N PHE A 269 -14.56 -7.13 8.45
CA PHE A 269 -14.23 -7.48 7.07
C PHE A 269 -13.39 -6.40 6.38
N ALA A 270 -13.72 -5.12 6.59
CA ALA A 270 -12.90 -4.01 6.10
C ALA A 270 -11.48 -4.05 6.72
N LEU A 271 -11.36 -4.39 8.01
CA LEU A 271 -10.08 -4.54 8.70
C LEU A 271 -9.26 -5.68 8.09
N GLY A 272 -9.86 -6.86 7.92
CA GLY A 272 -9.20 -8.02 7.31
C GLY A 272 -8.64 -7.72 5.93
N LEU A 273 -9.43 -7.08 5.07
CA LEU A 273 -8.97 -6.65 3.74
C LEU A 273 -7.85 -5.61 3.83
N HIS A 274 -7.99 -4.63 4.73
CA HIS A 274 -6.97 -3.60 4.95
C HIS A 274 -5.63 -4.21 5.41
N LEU A 275 -5.68 -5.17 6.35
CA LEU A 275 -4.51 -5.88 6.84
C LEU A 275 -3.87 -6.76 5.76
N ALA A 276 -4.68 -7.55 5.04
CA ALA A 276 -4.17 -8.42 3.98
C ALA A 276 -3.42 -7.62 2.90
N HIS A 277 -3.95 -6.47 2.50
CA HIS A 277 -3.27 -5.57 1.57
C HIS A 277 -2.07 -4.86 2.19
N GLY A 278 -2.19 -4.39 3.44
CA GLY A 278 -1.16 -3.65 4.15
C GLY A 278 0.09 -4.50 4.38
N VAL A 279 -0.07 -5.71 4.93
CA VAL A 279 1.03 -6.65 5.20
C VAL A 279 1.73 -7.05 3.91
N TRP A 280 0.98 -7.39 2.87
CA TRP A 280 1.57 -7.73 1.56
C TRP A 280 2.33 -6.52 0.95
N SER A 281 1.76 -5.31 1.04
CA SER A 281 2.42 -4.11 0.54
C SER A 281 3.69 -3.76 1.31
N LEU A 282 3.68 -3.94 2.64
CA LEU A 282 4.83 -3.74 3.50
C LEU A 282 5.95 -4.73 3.15
N ALA A 283 5.62 -6.01 3.00
CA ALA A 283 6.59 -7.05 2.66
C ALA A 283 7.30 -6.78 1.33
N ARG A 284 6.60 -6.27 0.31
CA ARG A 284 7.24 -5.83 -0.95
C ARG A 284 8.12 -4.59 -0.77
N THR A 285 7.71 -3.66 0.09
CA THR A 285 8.48 -2.43 0.35
C THR A 285 9.79 -2.72 1.09
N LEU A 286 9.79 -3.72 1.99
CA LEU A 286 10.96 -4.18 2.72
C LEU A 286 11.85 -5.16 1.94
N GLY A 287 11.45 -5.52 0.70
CA GLY A 287 12.18 -6.50 -0.11
C GLY A 287 12.02 -7.96 0.32
N LEU A 288 11.10 -8.25 1.27
CA LEU A 288 10.80 -9.61 1.73
C LEU A 288 9.99 -10.41 0.71
N SER A 289 9.33 -9.74 -0.24
CA SER A 289 8.63 -10.37 -1.35
C SER A 289 9.43 -10.21 -2.65
N THR A 290 9.92 -11.33 -3.18
CA THR A 290 10.51 -11.43 -4.52
C THR A 290 9.53 -12.09 -5.48
N PRO A 291 9.70 -12.00 -6.81
CA PRO A 291 8.81 -12.65 -7.78
C PRO A 291 8.60 -14.15 -7.54
N ARG A 292 9.59 -14.83 -6.94
CA ARG A 292 9.53 -16.24 -6.56
C ARG A 292 8.63 -16.52 -5.35
N TYR A 293 8.60 -15.60 -4.36
CA TYR A 293 7.89 -15.80 -3.09
C TYR A 293 6.64 -14.93 -2.94
N ASP A 294 6.33 -14.04 -3.89
CA ASP A 294 5.20 -13.11 -3.80
C ASP A 294 3.86 -13.82 -3.59
N GLY A 295 3.65 -14.97 -4.24
CA GLY A 295 2.45 -15.78 -4.04
C GLY A 295 2.28 -16.28 -2.61
N VAL A 296 3.38 -16.73 -1.98
CA VAL A 296 3.40 -17.23 -0.59
C VAL A 296 3.17 -16.08 0.39
N VAL A 297 3.88 -14.97 0.21
CA VAL A 297 3.73 -13.77 1.07
C VAL A 297 2.32 -13.22 0.98
N ARG A 298 1.75 -13.16 -0.24
CA ARG A 298 0.37 -12.74 -0.46
C ARG A 298 -0.60 -13.70 0.21
N GLY A 299 -0.44 -15.00 0.03
CA GLY A 299 -1.27 -16.03 0.68
C GLY A 299 -1.25 -15.89 2.20
N GLY A 300 -0.07 -15.73 2.79
CA GLY A 300 0.11 -15.52 4.24
C GLY A 300 -0.57 -14.24 4.74
N ALA A 301 -0.45 -13.14 4.01
CA ALA A 301 -1.12 -11.89 4.37
C ALA A 301 -2.66 -12.02 4.37
N TRP A 302 -3.21 -12.71 3.38
CA TRP A 302 -4.66 -12.98 3.31
C TRP A 302 -5.13 -13.95 4.39
N ALA A 303 -4.39 -15.02 4.64
CA ALA A 303 -4.68 -15.97 5.72
C ALA A 303 -4.70 -15.26 7.08
N PHE A 304 -3.70 -14.41 7.34
CA PHE A 304 -3.63 -13.63 8.55
C PHE A 304 -4.80 -12.64 8.69
N GLY A 305 -5.09 -11.86 7.64
CA GLY A 305 -6.24 -10.95 7.64
C GLY A 305 -7.57 -11.69 7.86
N GLY A 306 -7.72 -12.88 7.27
CA GLY A 306 -8.85 -13.78 7.49
C GLY A 306 -8.95 -14.25 8.95
N LEU A 307 -7.84 -14.69 9.55
CA LEU A 307 -7.79 -15.13 10.95
C LEU A 307 -8.25 -14.02 11.91
N ILE A 308 -7.74 -12.80 11.75
CA ILE A 308 -8.16 -11.64 12.56
C ILE A 308 -9.65 -11.35 12.38
N THR A 309 -10.16 -11.44 11.14
CA THR A 309 -11.58 -11.21 10.85
C THR A 309 -12.45 -12.26 11.52
N ILE A 310 -12.12 -13.54 11.34
CA ILE A 310 -12.86 -14.66 11.94
C ILE A 310 -12.86 -14.55 13.46
N GLY A 311 -11.71 -14.30 14.07
CA GLY A 311 -11.59 -14.19 15.53
C GLY A 311 -12.39 -13.04 16.13
N ASN A 312 -12.49 -11.89 15.45
CA ASN A 312 -13.33 -10.79 15.95
C ASN A 312 -14.81 -10.99 15.63
N CYS A 313 -15.14 -11.52 14.45
CA CYS A 313 -16.53 -11.80 14.07
C CYS A 313 -17.14 -12.90 14.93
N SER A 314 -16.37 -13.91 15.35
CA SER A 314 -16.87 -14.98 16.23
C SER A 314 -17.38 -14.43 17.56
N ILE A 315 -16.75 -13.39 18.11
CA ILE A 315 -17.19 -12.72 19.34
C ILE A 315 -18.58 -12.10 19.16
N ALA A 316 -18.76 -11.31 18.09
CA ALA A 316 -20.04 -10.67 17.80
C ALA A 316 -21.15 -11.71 17.55
N VAL A 317 -20.86 -12.77 16.78
CA VAL A 317 -21.80 -13.86 16.52
C VAL A 317 -22.14 -14.61 17.81
N ALA A 318 -21.16 -14.89 18.68
CA ALA A 318 -21.40 -15.57 19.95
C ALA A 318 -22.28 -14.75 20.89
N CYS A 319 -22.09 -13.43 20.96
CA CYS A 319 -22.95 -12.53 21.75
C CYS A 319 -24.39 -12.52 21.21
N LEU A 320 -24.57 -12.42 19.89
CA LEU A 320 -25.88 -12.47 19.24
C LEU A 320 -26.61 -13.79 19.47
N ALA A 321 -25.88 -14.90 19.48
CA ALA A 321 -26.41 -16.23 19.72
C ALA A 321 -26.66 -16.52 21.21
N GLY A 322 -26.25 -15.63 22.12
CA GLY A 322 -26.35 -15.84 23.57
C GLY A 322 -25.45 -16.97 24.10
N LEU A 323 -24.39 -17.32 23.35
CA LEU A 323 -23.38 -18.31 23.77
C LEU A 323 -22.40 -17.75 24.81
N VAL A 324 -22.30 -16.42 24.85
CA VAL A 324 -21.58 -15.62 25.85
C VAL A 324 -22.46 -14.46 26.33
#